data_AF-A0A2A2LIK0-F1
#
_entry.id   AF-A0A2A2LIK0-F1
#
_cell.length_a   1.000
_cell.length_b   1.000
_cell.length_c   1.000
_cell.angle_alpha   90.00
_cell.angle_beta   90.00
_cell.angle_gamma   90.00
#
_symmetry.space_group_name_H-M   'P 1'
#
loop_
_entity.id
_entity.type
_entity.pdbx_description
1 polymer ?
#
loop_
_entity_poly.entity_id
_entity_poly.type
_entity_poly.pdbx_seq_one_letter_code
_entity_poly.pdbx_strand_id
1 'polypeptide(L)'
;MSSPEQKIETIKELIVPIIRKSNGAQTEGLTNDEIWQPYNEMFLKLFDINEKWSYRLLKDDVPKEVRALEHEIRKLKVKPDMFNNNKDYVLSALKMAINKSSESSIRQFITLRQEIFGNYGK
;
A
#
# COMPACT_ATOMS: atom_id res chain seq x y z
N MET A 1 4.95 4.55 18.41
CA MET A 1 4.95 4.12 17.00
C MET A 1 6.38 3.78 16.61
N SER A 2 6.61 2.78 15.77
CA SER A 2 7.95 2.46 15.24
C SER A 2 8.45 3.56 14.31
N SER A 3 9.76 3.84 14.33
CA SER A 3 10.39 4.81 13.43
C SER A 3 10.38 4.30 11.98
N PRO A 4 10.53 5.18 10.97
CA PRO A 4 10.70 4.76 9.59
C PRO A 4 11.83 3.74 9.38
N GLU A 5 12.96 3.91 10.07
CA GLU A 5 14.12 3.02 10.01
C GLU A 5 13.77 1.63 10.56
N GLN A 6 13.05 1.57 11.68
CA GLN A 6 12.59 0.30 12.25
C GLN A 6 11.64 -0.44 11.30
N LYS A 7 10.75 0.29 10.61
CA LYS A 7 9.82 -0.30 9.63
C LYS A 7 10.57 -0.84 8.42
N ILE A 8 11.62 -0.16 7.96
CA ILE A 8 12.46 -0.61 6.84
C ILE A 8 13.18 -1.90 7.19
N GLU A 9 13.83 -1.97 8.36
CA GLU A 9 14.50 -3.20 8.78
C GLU A 9 13.52 -4.36 8.93
N THR A 10 12.32 -4.13 9.50
CA THR A 10 11.29 -5.19 9.55
C THR A 10 10.88 -5.67 8.15
N ILE A 11 10.70 -4.77 7.17
CA ILE A 11 10.37 -5.19 5.80
C ILE A 11 11.54 -5.95 5.17
N LYS A 12 12.77 -5.47 5.35
CA LYS A 12 13.97 -6.12 4.83
C LYS A 12 14.10 -7.55 5.34
N GLU A 13 13.91 -7.76 6.64
CA GLU A 13 13.90 -9.10 7.26
C GLU A 13 12.84 -10.03 6.65
N LEU A 14 11.68 -9.50 6.27
CA LEU A 14 10.59 -10.27 5.65
C LEU A 14 10.82 -10.54 4.15
N ILE A 15 11.37 -9.57 3.43
CA ILE A 15 11.43 -9.58 1.96
C ILE A 15 12.72 -10.25 1.43
N VAL A 16 13.86 -10.06 2.09
CA VAL A 16 15.14 -10.64 1.63
C VAL A 16 15.07 -12.17 1.48
N PRO A 17 14.47 -12.93 2.43
CA PRO A 17 14.31 -14.38 2.26
C PRO A 17 13.45 -14.75 1.04
N ILE A 18 12.42 -13.98 0.73
CA ILE A 18 11.54 -14.20 -0.44
C ILE A 18 12.32 -13.95 -1.73
N ILE A 19 13.11 -12.87 -1.79
CA ILE A 19 13.94 -12.55 -2.95
C ILE A 19 14.98 -13.67 -3.18
N ARG A 20 15.67 -14.11 -2.12
CA ARG A 20 16.62 -15.24 -2.21
C ARG A 20 15.97 -16.48 -2.78
N LYS A 21 14.79 -16.85 -2.27
CA LYS A 21 14.04 -18.02 -2.76
C LYS A 21 13.63 -17.88 -4.22
N SER A 22 13.24 -16.67 -4.65
CA SER A 22 12.80 -16.41 -6.02
C SER A 22 13.95 -16.37 -7.04
N ASN A 23 15.10 -15.82 -6.64
CA ASN A 23 16.21 -15.53 -7.56
C ASN A 23 17.37 -16.54 -7.46
N GLY A 24 17.34 -17.43 -6.48
CA GLY A 24 18.23 -18.60 -6.36
C GLY A 24 19.70 -18.23 -6.50
N ALA A 25 20.36 -18.83 -7.50
CA ALA A 25 21.79 -18.67 -7.80
C ALA A 25 22.23 -17.21 -8.00
N GLN A 26 21.34 -16.31 -8.44
CA GLN A 26 21.67 -14.89 -8.61
C GLN A 26 21.93 -14.16 -7.28
N THR A 27 21.52 -14.75 -6.16
CA THR A 27 21.70 -14.20 -4.82
C THR A 27 22.71 -14.99 -3.97
N GLU A 28 23.35 -16.00 -4.56
CA GLU A 28 24.36 -16.82 -3.90
C GLU A 28 25.60 -15.96 -3.60
N GLY A 29 26.13 -16.09 -2.38
CA GLY A 29 27.27 -15.30 -1.92
C GLY A 29 26.96 -13.83 -1.57
N LEU A 30 25.80 -13.28 -1.97
CA LEU A 30 25.40 -11.93 -1.59
C LEU A 30 24.96 -11.88 -0.12
N THR A 31 25.30 -10.79 0.56
CA THR A 31 24.78 -10.41 1.88
C THR A 31 23.32 -9.93 1.80
N ASN A 32 22.63 -9.87 2.93
CA ASN A 32 21.27 -9.35 2.98
C ASN A 32 21.19 -7.87 2.60
N ASP A 33 22.22 -7.09 2.92
CA ASP A 33 22.31 -5.68 2.55
C ASP A 33 22.43 -5.52 1.03
N GLU A 34 23.31 -6.29 0.38
CA GLU A 34 23.46 -6.27 -1.09
C GLU A 34 22.18 -6.67 -1.81
N ILE A 35 21.43 -7.65 -1.29
CA ILE A 35 20.13 -8.03 -1.83
C ILE A 35 19.09 -6.92 -1.63
N TRP A 36 19.14 -6.21 -0.49
CA TRP A 36 18.18 -5.16 -0.16
C TRP A 36 18.43 -3.84 -0.89
N GLN A 37 19.70 -3.48 -1.15
CA GLN A 37 20.09 -2.18 -1.71
C GLN A 37 19.24 -1.73 -2.91
N PRO A 38 18.98 -2.57 -3.93
CA PRO A 38 18.17 -2.17 -5.10
C PRO A 38 16.72 -1.80 -4.76
N TYR A 39 16.19 -2.28 -3.63
CA TYR A 39 14.80 -2.09 -3.22
C TYR A 39 14.64 -0.96 -2.20
N ASN A 40 15.72 -0.53 -1.54
CA ASN A 40 15.67 0.39 -0.42
C ASN A 40 14.97 1.71 -0.77
N GLU A 41 15.38 2.36 -1.87
CA GLU A 41 14.77 3.62 -2.33
C GLU A 41 13.29 3.45 -2.69
N MET A 42 12.93 2.33 -3.31
CA MET A 42 11.54 2.05 -3.68
C MET A 42 10.66 1.94 -2.43
N PHE A 43 11.09 1.20 -1.40
CA PHE A 43 10.34 1.07 -0.16
C PHE A 43 10.28 2.38 0.63
N LEU A 44 11.37 3.15 0.66
CA LEU A 44 11.38 4.50 1.24
C LEU A 44 10.33 5.41 0.58
N LYS A 45 10.27 5.44 -0.75
CA LYS A 45 9.27 6.20 -1.52
C LYS A 45 7.84 5.71 -1.23
N LEU A 46 7.64 4.39 -1.12
CA LEU A 46 6.35 3.79 -0.76
C LEU A 46 5.90 4.18 0.65
N PHE A 47 6.82 4.29 1.62
CA PHE A 47 6.50 4.74 2.96
C PHE A 47 6.09 6.20 2.99
N ASP A 48 6.91 7.07 2.42
CA ASP A 48 6.67 8.51 2.36
C ASP A 48 5.30 8.81 1.73
N ILE A 49 4.98 8.17 0.60
CA ILE A 49 3.69 8.41 -0.06
C ILE A 49 2.49 7.87 0.73
N ASN A 50 2.64 6.71 1.39
CA ASN A 50 1.57 6.15 2.23
C ASN A 50 1.35 6.98 3.50
N GLU A 51 2.42 7.56 4.05
CA GLU A 51 2.35 8.48 5.17
C GLU A 51 1.65 9.78 4.76
N LYS A 52 2.06 10.40 3.64
CA LYS A 52 1.37 11.56 3.05
C LYS A 52 -0.10 11.30 2.80
N TRP A 53 -0.45 10.13 2.25
CA TRP A 53 -1.84 9.72 2.06
C TRP A 53 -2.61 9.64 3.37
N SER A 54 -2.01 9.02 4.39
CA SER A 54 -2.63 8.86 5.70
C SER A 54 -2.86 10.20 6.38
N TYR A 55 -1.90 11.13 6.33
CA TYR A 55 -2.07 12.48 6.86
C TYR A 55 -3.10 13.30 6.06
N ARG A 56 -3.10 13.17 4.72
CA ARG A 56 -4.04 13.90 3.86
C ARG A 56 -5.49 13.58 4.20
N LEU A 57 -5.78 12.30 4.49
CA LEU A 57 -7.10 11.84 4.89
C LEU A 57 -7.56 12.32 6.26
N LEU A 58 -6.64 12.75 7.13
CA LEU A 58 -6.96 13.25 8.48
C LEU A 58 -7.26 14.74 8.52
N LYS A 59 -7.12 15.46 7.40
CA LYS A 59 -7.42 16.89 7.31
C LYS A 59 -8.93 17.14 7.46
N ASP A 60 -9.28 18.29 8.02
CA ASP A 60 -10.67 18.66 8.35
C ASP A 60 -11.55 18.84 7.10
N ASP A 61 -10.93 19.14 5.95
CA ASP A 61 -11.61 19.25 4.65
C ASP A 61 -12.00 17.89 4.05
N VAL A 62 -11.62 16.77 4.68
CA VAL A 62 -11.95 15.41 4.23
C VAL A 62 -13.15 14.86 5.01
N PRO A 63 -14.30 14.66 4.34
CA PRO A 63 -15.49 14.09 4.95
C PRO A 63 -15.24 12.69 5.52
N LYS A 64 -16.05 12.32 6.52
CA LYS A 64 -15.95 10.98 7.16
C LYS A 64 -16.25 9.87 6.17
N GLU A 65 -17.12 10.13 5.20
CA GLU A 65 -17.54 9.22 4.14
C GLU A 65 -16.37 8.84 3.21
N VAL A 66 -15.50 9.81 2.89
CA VAL A 66 -14.28 9.56 2.09
C VAL A 66 -13.30 8.67 2.86
N ARG A 67 -13.14 8.92 4.17
CA ARG A 67 -12.33 8.05 5.05
C ARG A 67 -12.92 6.64 5.18
N ALA A 68 -14.24 6.53 5.27
CA ALA A 68 -14.92 5.24 5.32
C ALA A 68 -14.71 4.44 4.03
N LEU A 69 -14.78 5.09 2.86
CA LEU A 69 -14.46 4.47 1.58
C LEU A 69 -13.01 3.97 1.52
N GLU A 70 -12.02 4.79 1.90
CA GLU A 70 -10.63 4.34 2.00
C GLU A 70 -10.48 3.13 2.93
N HIS A 71 -11.16 3.16 4.08
CA HIS A 71 -11.07 2.07 5.05
C HIS A 71 -11.59 0.75 4.47
N GLU A 72 -12.71 0.77 3.76
CA GLU A 72 -13.23 -0.42 3.06
C GLU A 72 -12.27 -0.90 1.97
N ILE A 73 -11.68 0.00 1.20
CA ILE A 73 -10.67 -0.34 0.18
C ILE A 73 -9.42 -0.95 0.85
N ARG A 74 -8.97 -0.41 1.98
CA ARG A 74 -7.79 -0.92 2.70
C ARG A 74 -8.01 -2.32 3.25
N LYS A 75 -9.23 -2.64 3.71
CA LYS A 75 -9.59 -4.01 4.12
C LYS A 75 -9.36 -5.04 3.01
N LEU A 76 -9.59 -4.66 1.74
CA LEU A 76 -9.36 -5.55 0.61
C LEU A 76 -7.88 -5.91 0.43
N LYS A 77 -6.96 -5.07 0.91
CA LYS A 77 -5.51 -5.29 0.78
C LYS A 77 -4.91 -6.16 1.89
N VAL A 78 -5.61 -6.30 3.01
CA VAL A 78 -5.04 -6.90 4.24
C VAL A 78 -5.78 -8.13 4.74
N LYS A 79 -6.98 -8.42 4.22
CA LYS A 79 -7.74 -9.61 4.62
C LYS A 79 -7.10 -10.87 4.02
N PRO A 80 -6.72 -11.87 4.84
CA PRO A 80 -6.18 -13.15 4.37
C PRO A 80 -7.08 -13.81 3.30
N ASP A 81 -8.39 -13.73 3.50
CA ASP A 81 -9.40 -14.23 2.55
C ASP A 81 -9.27 -13.62 1.16
N MET A 82 -8.74 -12.39 1.02
CA MET A 82 -8.57 -11.75 -0.29
C MET A 82 -7.37 -12.31 -1.06
N PHE A 83 -6.44 -13.00 -0.39
CA PHE A 83 -5.35 -13.73 -1.03
C PHE A 83 -5.74 -15.18 -1.38
N ASN A 84 -6.72 -15.73 -0.66
CA ASN A 84 -7.25 -17.09 -0.89
C ASN A 84 -8.42 -17.13 -1.87
N ASN A 85 -9.16 -16.04 -2.03
CA ASN A 85 -10.29 -15.94 -2.95
C ASN A 85 -9.87 -15.45 -4.34
N ASN A 86 -10.64 -15.83 -5.35
CA ASN A 86 -10.39 -15.42 -6.73
C ASN A 86 -10.64 -13.91 -6.95
N LYS A 87 -10.17 -13.42 -8.10
CA LYS A 87 -10.30 -12.01 -8.53
C LYS A 87 -11.74 -11.47 -8.46
N ASP A 88 -12.74 -12.31 -8.71
CA ASP A 88 -14.15 -11.89 -8.78
C ASP A 88 -14.72 -11.54 -7.41
N TYR A 89 -14.28 -12.25 -6.36
CA TYR A 89 -14.64 -11.92 -4.99
C TYR A 89 -14.13 -10.53 -4.58
N VAL A 90 -12.85 -10.25 -4.85
CA VAL A 90 -12.23 -8.95 -4.56
C VAL A 90 -12.94 -7.83 -5.32
N LEU A 91 -13.24 -8.05 -6.60
CA LEU A 91 -13.96 -7.09 -7.44
C LEU A 91 -15.38 -6.83 -6.91
N SER A 92 -16.08 -7.87 -6.47
CA SER A 92 -17.43 -7.74 -5.91
C SER A 92 -17.42 -6.96 -4.60
N ALA A 93 -16.44 -7.21 -3.72
CA ALA A 93 -16.27 -6.47 -2.48
C ALA A 93 -15.96 -4.98 -2.74
N LEU A 94 -15.11 -4.67 -3.72
CA LEU A 94 -14.84 -3.30 -4.15
C LEU A 94 -16.10 -2.61 -4.68
N LYS A 95 -16.87 -3.28 -5.56
CA LYS A 95 -18.14 -2.75 -6.07
C LYS A 95 -19.12 -2.43 -4.94
N MET A 96 -19.23 -3.29 -3.94
CA MET A 96 -20.07 -3.03 -2.78
C MET A 96 -19.63 -1.80 -1.98
N ALA A 97 -18.32 -1.61 -1.78
CA ALA A 97 -17.80 -0.42 -1.08
C ALA A 97 -18.10 0.87 -1.85
N ILE A 98 -17.95 0.84 -3.17
CA ILE A 98 -18.25 1.97 -4.06
C ILE A 98 -19.76 2.27 -4.03
N ASN A 99 -20.62 1.26 -4.19
CA ASN A 99 -22.07 1.46 -4.24
C ASN A 99 -22.67 1.99 -2.92
N LYS A 100 -21.99 1.78 -1.79
CA LYS A 100 -22.37 2.35 -0.49
C LYS A 100 -21.96 3.81 -0.31
N SER A 101 -21.09 4.32 -1.19
CA SER A 101 -20.54 5.67 -1.11
C SER A 101 -21.30 6.61 -2.03
N SER A 102 -21.45 7.89 -1.61
CA SER A 102 -22.00 8.90 -2.51
C SER A 102 -21.06 9.17 -3.68
N GLU A 103 -21.62 9.62 -4.81
CA GLU A 103 -20.82 10.03 -5.97
C GLU A 103 -19.83 11.15 -5.61
N SER A 104 -20.24 12.12 -4.78
CA SER A 104 -19.38 13.18 -4.29
C SER A 104 -18.17 12.64 -3.50
N SER A 105 -18.39 11.64 -2.64
CA SER A 105 -17.31 11.02 -1.84
C SER A 105 -16.33 10.25 -2.74
N ILE A 106 -16.85 9.55 -3.75
CA ILE A 106 -16.02 8.83 -4.74
C ILE A 106 -15.17 9.81 -5.54
N ARG A 107 -15.76 10.91 -6.04
CA ARG A 107 -15.05 11.94 -6.79
C ARG A 107 -13.95 12.59 -5.95
N GLN A 108 -14.27 12.98 -4.71
CA GLN A 108 -13.28 13.56 -3.81
C GLN A 108 -12.15 12.55 -3.50
N PHE A 109 -12.48 11.29 -3.22
CA PHE A 109 -11.47 10.24 -3.03
C PHE A 109 -10.51 10.15 -4.22
N ILE A 110 -11.03 10.14 -5.46
CA ILE A 110 -10.21 10.10 -6.68
C ILE A 110 -9.31 11.32 -6.78
N THR A 111 -9.83 12.53 -6.55
CA THR A 111 -9.05 13.77 -6.56
C THR A 111 -7.91 13.73 -5.54
N LEU A 112 -8.20 13.33 -4.30
CA LEU A 112 -7.20 13.22 -3.25
C LEU A 112 -6.13 12.15 -3.56
N ARG A 113 -6.54 11.04 -4.18
CA ARG A 113 -5.62 10.01 -4.66
C ARG A 113 -4.72 10.54 -5.76
N GLN A 114 -5.23 11.35 -6.69
CA GLN A 114 -4.43 11.98 -7.74
C GLN A 114 -3.47 13.03 -7.19
N GLU A 115 -3.89 13.81 -6.18
CA GLU A 115 -3.03 14.79 -5.49
C GLU A 115 -1.77 14.12 -4.92
N ILE A 116 -1.93 12.95 -4.29
CA ILE A 116 -0.82 12.24 -3.62
C ILE A 116 -0.07 11.31 -4.58
N PHE A 117 -0.77 10.55 -5.43
CA PHE A 117 -0.19 9.48 -6.26
C PHE A 117 -0.06 9.82 -7.75
N GLY A 118 -0.55 10.96 -8.22
CA GLY A 118 -0.58 11.30 -9.66
C GLY A 118 0.78 11.41 -10.34
N ASN A 119 1.85 11.58 -9.55
CA ASN A 119 3.24 11.61 -10.02
C ASN A 119 4.06 10.42 -9.51
N TYR A 120 3.44 9.47 -8.80
CA TYR A 120 4.13 8.30 -8.30
C TYR A 120 4.36 7.29 -9.43
N GLY A 121 5.63 7.08 -9.80
CA GLY A 121 6.02 6.17 -10.88
C GLY A 121 6.17 6.80 -12.27
N LYS A 122 6.24 8.13 -12.35
CA LYS A 122 6.75 8.85 -13.52
C LYS A 122 8.25 9.09 -13.41
#